data_AF-A0A9D1J3Y9-F1
#
_entry.id   AF-A0A9D1J3Y9-F1
#
_cell.length_a   1.000
_cell.length_b   1.000
_cell.length_c   1.000
_cell.angle_alpha   90.00
_cell.angle_beta   90.00
_cell.angle_gamma   90.00
#
_symmetry.space_group_name_H-M   'P 1'
#
loop_
_entity.id
_entity.type
_entity.pdbx_description
1 polymer ?
#
loop_
_entity_poly.entity_id
_entity_poly.type
_entity_poly.pdbx_seq_one_letter_code
_entity_poly.pdbx_strand_id
1 'polypeptide(L)'
;MFTEKEIDNKNPNNLDVFFGYAAFTPLYKSNLINNDLYGFYEDFTMGSIKDIDIPINIDKDKTVRIWSSKSNTQEYLNFLYFCYKLPNEISVIFVNEYDEYVYSAGALNYKEVKELLKYEHKITTEEKDRYKNEWIKLANENSKIRLFKNDKIISTNYDYLDEYIDKYYDKNNIRKTVAALMGNDTENNFKF
;
A
#
# COMPACT_ATOMS: atom_id res chain seq x y z
N MET A 1 -27.39 11.77 -19.36
CA MET A 1 -27.53 10.36 -19.74
C MET A 1 -26.21 9.98 -20.41
N PHE A 2 -25.28 9.43 -19.65
CA PHE A 2 -23.99 8.97 -20.17
C PHE A 2 -24.12 7.48 -20.44
N THR A 3 -23.89 7.07 -21.68
CA THR A 3 -24.14 5.72 -22.17
C THR A 3 -23.15 4.73 -21.55
N GLU A 4 -23.68 3.92 -20.63
CA GLU A 4 -23.64 2.45 -20.47
C GLU A 4 -22.86 1.57 -21.47
N LYS A 5 -21.85 2.05 -22.19
CA LYS A 5 -20.80 1.17 -22.71
C LYS A 5 -19.96 0.71 -21.51
N GLU A 6 -20.47 -0.32 -20.85
CA GLU A 6 -19.72 -1.50 -20.43
C GLU A 6 -18.30 -1.16 -19.94
N ILE A 7 -18.21 -0.74 -18.68
CA ILE A 7 -16.99 -0.95 -17.90
C ILE A 7 -16.92 -2.46 -17.67
N ASP A 8 -16.45 -3.17 -18.69
CA ASP A 8 -16.10 -4.58 -18.64
C ASP A 8 -14.72 -4.72 -17.96
N ASN A 9 -14.55 -4.06 -16.80
CA ASN A 9 -13.27 -4.03 -16.06
C ASN A 9 -13.01 -5.30 -15.26
N LYS A 10 -13.90 -6.30 -15.38
CA LYS A 10 -13.54 -7.67 -15.06
C LYS A 10 -12.56 -8.15 -16.12
N ASN A 11 -11.30 -7.75 -16.02
CA ASN A 11 -10.25 -8.46 -16.74
C ASN A 11 -10.08 -9.80 -16.02
N PRO A 12 -10.59 -10.92 -16.58
CA PRO A 12 -10.54 -12.24 -15.92
C PRO A 12 -9.10 -12.71 -15.65
N ASN A 13 -8.11 -12.05 -16.27
CA ASN A 13 -6.70 -12.39 -16.11
C ASN A 13 -5.99 -11.63 -14.99
N ASN A 14 -6.67 -10.70 -14.30
CA ASN A 14 -6.09 -9.99 -13.18
C ASN A 14 -6.32 -10.73 -11.86
N LEU A 15 -5.27 -10.87 -11.06
CA LEU A 15 -5.37 -11.21 -9.64
C LEU A 15 -5.31 -9.91 -8.84
N ASP A 16 -6.34 -9.62 -8.05
CA ASP A 16 -6.39 -8.46 -7.18
C ASP A 16 -5.71 -8.78 -5.83
N VAL A 17 -4.65 -8.07 -5.51
CA VAL A 17 -3.87 -8.18 -4.28
C VAL A 17 -4.17 -6.99 -3.39
N PHE A 18 -4.36 -7.25 -2.10
CA PHE A 18 -4.56 -6.21 -1.09
C PHE A 18 -3.79 -6.55 0.19
N PHE A 19 -3.53 -5.51 0.98
CA PHE A 19 -2.78 -5.61 2.22
C PHE A 19 -3.69 -5.30 3.41
N GLY A 20 -3.78 -6.20 4.38
CA GLY A 20 -4.60 -6.00 5.58
C GLY A 20 -6.08 -6.36 5.44
N TYR A 21 -6.74 -6.64 6.58
CA TYR A 21 -8.06 -7.29 6.60
C TYR A 21 -9.18 -6.31 6.23
N ALA A 22 -8.95 -5.03 6.51
CA ALA A 22 -9.91 -3.97 6.24
C ALA A 22 -10.13 -3.78 4.72
N ALA A 23 -9.08 -3.94 3.90
CA ALA A 23 -9.15 -3.79 2.43
C ALA A 23 -9.96 -4.91 1.77
N PHE A 24 -10.01 -6.09 2.39
CA PHE A 24 -10.80 -7.21 1.87
C PHE A 24 -12.29 -6.86 1.78
N THR A 25 -12.86 -6.21 2.79
CA THR A 25 -14.31 -6.00 2.88
C THR A 25 -14.89 -5.16 1.72
N PRO A 26 -14.37 -3.97 1.39
CA PRO A 26 -14.88 -3.17 0.28
C PRO A 26 -14.59 -3.81 -1.08
N LEU A 27 -13.43 -4.45 -1.26
CA LEU A 27 -13.06 -5.10 -2.52
C LEU A 27 -13.88 -6.36 -2.79
N TYR A 28 -14.01 -7.23 -1.79
CA TYR A 28 -14.82 -8.46 -1.87
C TYR A 28 -16.30 -8.18 -2.14
N LYS A 29 -16.84 -7.08 -1.59
CA LYS A 29 -18.23 -6.67 -1.85
C LYS A 29 -18.43 -5.99 -3.20
N SER A 30 -17.36 -5.63 -3.91
CA SER A 30 -17.43 -4.96 -5.19
C SER A 30 -17.63 -5.95 -6.32
N ASN A 31 -18.74 -5.82 -7.06
CA ASN A 31 -18.99 -6.61 -8.26
C ASN A 31 -18.01 -6.30 -9.41
N LEU A 32 -17.15 -5.29 -9.27
CA LEU A 32 -16.15 -4.87 -10.26
C LEU A 32 -14.84 -5.65 -10.12
N ILE A 33 -14.62 -6.28 -8.97
CA ILE A 33 -13.45 -7.11 -8.70
C ILE A 33 -13.83 -8.55 -9.00
N ASN A 34 -12.93 -9.28 -9.67
CA ASN A 34 -13.14 -10.71 -9.87
C ASN A 34 -12.90 -11.43 -8.53
N ASN A 35 -13.53 -12.58 -8.31
CA ASN A 35 -13.39 -13.34 -7.05
C ASN A 35 -11.97 -13.89 -6.80
N ASP A 36 -11.00 -13.54 -7.65
CA ASP A 36 -9.60 -13.89 -7.53
C ASP A 36 -8.88 -12.81 -6.70
N LEU A 37 -9.04 -12.94 -5.38
CA LEU A 37 -8.53 -12.03 -4.38
C LEU A 37 -7.42 -12.71 -3.59
N TYR A 38 -6.26 -12.06 -3.49
CA TYR A 38 -5.14 -12.53 -2.68
C TYR A 38 -4.83 -11.51 -1.59
N GLY A 39 -5.10 -11.90 -0.34
CA GLY A 39 -4.73 -11.12 0.83
C GLY A 39 -3.30 -11.43 1.27
N PHE A 40 -2.50 -10.39 1.46
CA PHE A 40 -1.12 -10.51 1.96
C PHE A 40 -0.93 -9.66 3.23
N TYR A 41 -0.34 -10.26 4.26
CA TYR A 41 -0.41 -9.74 5.63
C TYR A 41 0.94 -9.80 6.34
N GLU A 42 1.97 -9.30 5.69
CA GLU A 42 3.30 -9.24 6.30
C GLU A 42 3.58 -7.84 6.81
N ASP A 43 4.29 -7.79 7.93
CA ASP A 43 4.74 -6.56 8.54
C ASP A 43 6.26 -6.43 8.37
N PHE A 44 6.65 -5.60 7.41
CA PHE A 44 8.05 -5.27 7.12
C PHE A 44 8.51 -3.98 7.82
N THR A 45 7.64 -3.34 8.60
CA THR A 45 7.94 -2.07 9.26
C THR A 45 8.96 -2.22 10.37
N MET A 46 9.03 -3.40 10.98
CA MET A 46 9.91 -3.69 12.11
C MET A 46 10.74 -4.95 11.89
N GLY A 47 11.91 -4.98 12.52
CA GLY A 47 12.80 -6.14 12.48
C GLY A 47 13.59 -6.27 11.18
N SER A 48 14.29 -7.40 11.07
CA SER A 48 15.13 -7.71 9.92
C SER A 48 14.27 -8.17 8.75
N ILE A 49 14.36 -7.46 7.63
CA ILE A 49 13.80 -7.93 6.35
C ILE A 49 14.87 -8.52 5.42
N LYS A 50 16.12 -8.54 5.88
CA LYS A 50 17.22 -9.16 5.17
C LYS A 50 16.92 -10.65 5.01
N ASP A 51 17.14 -11.15 3.79
CA ASP A 51 16.99 -12.56 3.43
C ASP A 51 15.56 -13.12 3.61
N ILE A 52 14.55 -12.26 3.75
CA ILE A 52 13.14 -12.68 3.75
C ILE A 52 12.80 -13.34 2.41
N ASP A 53 12.24 -14.54 2.49
CA ASP A 53 11.71 -15.29 1.36
C ASP A 53 10.36 -15.90 1.71
N ILE A 54 9.30 -15.11 1.55
CA ILE A 54 7.92 -15.56 1.74
C ILE A 54 7.42 -16.21 0.45
N PRO A 55 6.94 -17.47 0.49
CA PRO A 55 6.39 -18.13 -0.68
C PRO A 55 5.09 -17.46 -1.11
N ILE A 56 5.06 -16.94 -2.34
CA ILE A 56 3.86 -16.40 -2.98
C ILE A 56 3.54 -17.26 -4.18
N ASN A 57 2.41 -17.97 -4.12
CA ASN A 57 1.96 -18.87 -5.19
C ASN A 57 0.91 -18.17 -6.05
N ILE A 58 1.38 -17.39 -7.01
CA ILE A 58 0.56 -16.71 -8.01
C ILE A 58 0.94 -17.27 -9.38
N ASP A 59 -0.07 -17.56 -10.20
CA ASP A 59 0.14 -17.98 -11.58
C ASP A 59 0.93 -16.92 -12.35
N LYS A 60 2.00 -17.32 -13.04
CA LYS A 60 2.93 -16.41 -13.73
C LYS A 60 2.28 -15.68 -14.89
N ASP A 61 1.21 -16.25 -15.45
CA ASP A 61 0.52 -15.68 -16.61
C ASP A 61 -0.54 -14.63 -16.20
N LYS A 62 -0.81 -14.49 -14.90
CA LYS A 62 -1.72 -13.45 -14.40
C LYS A 62 -1.02 -12.10 -14.27
N THR A 63 -1.75 -11.05 -14.61
CA THR A 63 -1.38 -9.68 -14.21
C THR A 63 -1.80 -9.50 -12.75
N VAL A 64 -0.93 -8.93 -11.92
CA VAL A 64 -1.20 -8.68 -10.51
C VAL A 64 -1.57 -7.22 -10.31
N ARG A 65 -2.82 -6.94 -9.92
CA ARG A 65 -3.26 -5.59 -9.55
C ARG A 65 -3.13 -5.40 -8.05
N ILE A 66 -2.30 -4.47 -7.62
CA ILE A 66 -2.06 -4.19 -6.19
C ILE A 66 -2.87 -2.97 -5.75
N TRP A 67 -3.70 -3.14 -4.73
CA TRP A 67 -4.37 -2.05 -4.02
C TRP A 67 -3.53 -1.65 -2.82
N SER A 68 -2.97 -0.44 -2.85
CA SER A 68 -2.01 0.04 -1.86
C SER A 68 -2.20 1.53 -1.58
N SER A 69 -1.51 2.04 -0.58
CA SER A 69 -1.30 3.45 -0.33
C SER A 69 0.19 3.76 -0.30
N LYS A 70 0.58 4.94 -0.80
CA LYS A 70 1.94 5.46 -0.57
C LYS A 70 2.06 6.04 0.84
N SER A 71 1.00 6.56 1.44
CA SER A 71 1.08 7.10 2.80
C SER A 71 1.19 6.00 3.86
N ASN A 72 0.74 4.77 3.58
CA ASN A 72 0.88 3.65 4.51
C ASN A 72 2.19 2.88 4.35
N THR A 73 3.04 2.98 5.38
CA THR A 73 4.35 2.32 5.43
C THR A 73 4.27 0.82 5.15
N GLN A 74 3.33 0.10 5.78
CA GLN A 74 3.21 -1.35 5.63
C GLN A 74 2.74 -1.72 4.21
N GLU A 75 1.72 -1.03 3.70
CA GLU A 75 1.21 -1.27 2.35
C GLU A 75 2.28 -0.99 1.30
N TYR A 76 2.99 0.13 1.43
CA TYR A 76 4.05 0.49 0.51
C TYR A 76 5.21 -0.51 0.54
N LEU A 77 5.64 -0.96 1.73
CA LEU A 77 6.67 -2.00 1.84
C LEU A 77 6.22 -3.33 1.22
N ASN A 78 4.97 -3.74 1.41
CA ASN A 78 4.42 -4.93 0.79
C ASN A 78 4.37 -4.80 -0.74
N PHE A 79 4.00 -3.62 -1.24
CA PHE A 79 4.07 -3.29 -2.67
C PHE A 79 5.50 -3.44 -3.22
N LEU A 80 6.51 -2.86 -2.55
CA LEU A 80 7.91 -2.99 -2.94
C LEU A 80 8.36 -4.46 -2.95
N TYR A 81 7.97 -5.25 -1.94
CA TYR A 81 8.27 -6.67 -1.88
C TYR A 81 7.68 -7.45 -3.05
N PHE A 82 6.44 -7.15 -3.46
CA PHE A 82 5.82 -7.78 -4.63
C PHE A 82 6.55 -7.45 -5.93
N CYS A 83 6.95 -6.18 -6.12
CA CYS A 83 7.78 -5.76 -7.25
C CYS A 83 9.14 -6.49 -7.28
N TYR A 84 9.73 -6.76 -6.11
CA TYR A 84 10.97 -7.53 -5.98
C TYR A 84 10.78 -9.03 -6.26
N LYS A 85 9.73 -9.64 -5.71
CA LYS A 85 9.55 -11.09 -5.64
C LYS A 85 8.90 -11.69 -6.88
N LEU A 86 7.92 -10.99 -7.47
CA LEU A 86 7.08 -11.57 -8.51
C LEU A 86 7.63 -11.31 -9.91
N PRO A 87 7.66 -12.31 -10.80
CA PRO A 87 7.99 -12.09 -12.20
C PRO A 87 6.84 -11.45 -13.00
N ASN A 88 5.60 -11.53 -12.50
CA ASN A 88 4.37 -11.10 -13.14
C ASN A 88 4.37 -9.64 -13.61
N GLU A 89 3.54 -9.30 -14.60
CA GLU A 89 3.16 -7.92 -14.83
C GLU A 89 2.40 -7.38 -13.61
N ILE A 90 2.70 -6.14 -13.22
CA ILE A 90 2.06 -5.51 -12.06
C ILE A 90 1.36 -4.23 -12.53
N SER A 91 0.13 -4.04 -12.08
CA SER A 91 -0.52 -2.74 -12.02
C SER A 91 -0.79 -2.37 -10.57
N VAL A 92 -0.90 -1.07 -10.29
CA VAL A 92 -1.09 -0.58 -8.94
C VAL A 92 -2.14 0.52 -8.92
N ILE A 93 -2.95 0.54 -7.86
CA ILE A 93 -3.83 1.63 -7.52
C ILE A 93 -3.36 2.14 -6.17
N PHE A 94 -2.83 3.36 -6.16
CA PHE A 94 -2.49 4.07 -4.94
C PHE A 94 -3.70 4.89 -4.49
N VAL A 95 -4.38 4.46 -3.43
CA VAL A 95 -5.65 5.06 -3.01
C VAL A 95 -5.53 6.53 -2.62
N ASN A 96 -4.35 6.92 -2.16
CA ASN A 96 -4.02 8.30 -1.81
C ASN A 96 -3.82 9.22 -3.04
N GLU A 97 -3.83 8.69 -4.27
CA GLU A 97 -3.87 9.48 -5.51
C GLU A 97 -5.28 9.95 -5.86
N TYR A 98 -6.31 9.24 -5.37
CA TYR A 98 -7.71 9.66 -5.48
C TYR A 98 -8.07 10.69 -4.40
N ASP A 99 -7.68 10.40 -3.16
CA ASP A 99 -7.93 11.26 -2.01
C ASP A 99 -6.73 11.17 -1.05
N GLU A 100 -6.00 12.27 -0.90
CA GLU A 100 -4.80 12.36 -0.05
C GLU A 100 -5.06 12.01 1.42
N TYR A 101 -6.32 12.10 1.87
CA TYR A 101 -6.74 11.76 3.24
C TYR A 101 -7.02 10.26 3.42
N VAL A 102 -7.07 9.48 2.32
CA VAL A 102 -7.24 8.02 2.38
C VAL A 102 -5.87 7.37 2.60
N TYR A 103 -5.67 6.93 3.84
CA TYR A 103 -4.39 6.37 4.26
C TYR A 103 -4.13 4.94 3.78
N SER A 104 -5.18 4.15 3.57
CA SER A 104 -5.07 2.70 3.35
C SER A 104 -6.15 2.23 2.39
N ALA A 105 -5.86 1.21 1.58
CA ALA A 105 -6.89 0.54 0.79
C ALA A 105 -8.01 -0.06 1.66
N GLY A 106 -7.74 -0.28 2.95
CA GLY A 106 -8.73 -0.69 3.95
C GLY A 106 -9.73 0.36 4.38
N ALA A 107 -9.46 1.64 4.12
CA ALA A 107 -10.38 2.73 4.46
C ALA A 107 -11.45 2.97 3.39
N LEU A 108 -11.36 2.27 2.25
CA LEU A 108 -12.27 2.44 1.13
C LEU A 108 -13.69 1.96 1.45
N ASN A 109 -14.66 2.62 0.84
CA ASN A 109 -16.01 2.09 0.69
C ASN A 109 -16.21 1.47 -0.70
N TYR A 110 -17.21 0.60 -0.83
CA TYR A 110 -17.44 -0.13 -2.08
C TYR A 110 -17.78 0.78 -3.28
N LYS A 111 -18.31 2.00 -3.05
CA LYS A 111 -18.67 2.94 -4.12
C LYS A 111 -17.42 3.59 -4.72
N GLU A 112 -16.39 3.80 -3.91
CA GLU A 112 -15.10 4.39 -4.33
C GLU A 112 -14.29 3.47 -5.23
N VAL A 113 -14.43 2.15 -5.07
CA VAL A 113 -13.70 1.15 -5.88
C VAL A 113 -13.84 1.42 -7.38
N LYS A 114 -15.03 1.82 -7.85
CA LYS A 114 -15.26 2.13 -9.28
C LYS A 114 -14.45 3.32 -9.77
N GLU A 115 -14.36 4.36 -8.96
CA GLU A 115 -13.66 5.59 -9.31
C GLU A 115 -12.15 5.39 -9.25
N LEU A 116 -11.67 4.61 -8.27
CA LEU A 116 -10.27 4.26 -8.09
C LEU A 116 -9.67 3.43 -9.23
N LEU A 117 -10.46 2.60 -9.90
CA LEU A 117 -9.99 1.86 -11.08
C LEU A 117 -9.48 2.78 -12.20
N LYS A 118 -9.87 4.05 -12.23
CA LYS A 118 -9.37 5.04 -13.21
C LYS A 118 -7.93 5.49 -12.92
N TYR A 119 -7.46 5.27 -11.69
CA TYR A 119 -6.10 5.58 -11.23
C TYR A 119 -5.19 4.34 -11.30
N GLU A 120 -5.66 3.25 -11.92
CA GLU A 120 -4.81 2.10 -12.15
C GLU A 120 -3.64 2.46 -13.07
N HIS A 121 -2.43 2.29 -12.55
CA HIS A 121 -1.19 2.51 -13.27
C HIS A 121 -0.52 1.16 -13.56
N LYS A 122 -0.33 0.84 -14.84
CA LYS A 122 0.47 -0.33 -15.23
C LYS A 122 1.94 0.00 -15.05
N ILE A 123 2.63 -0.76 -14.20
CA ILE A 123 4.02 -0.53 -13.87
C ILE A 123 4.90 -0.94 -15.04
N THR A 124 5.75 -0.04 -15.51
CA THR A 124 6.74 -0.34 -16.56
C THR A 124 7.87 -1.20 -16.01
N THR A 125 8.64 -1.83 -16.90
CA THR A 125 9.83 -2.60 -16.51
C THR A 125 10.81 -1.73 -15.72
N GLU A 126 11.04 -0.49 -16.16
CA GLU A 126 11.95 0.45 -15.48
C GLU A 126 11.43 0.87 -14.11
N GLU A 127 10.12 1.05 -13.95
CA GLU A 127 9.50 1.31 -12.65
C GLU A 127 9.65 0.13 -11.71
N LYS A 128 9.35 -1.08 -12.19
CA LYS A 128 9.46 -2.31 -11.42
C LYS A 128 10.90 -2.54 -10.95
N ASP A 129 11.89 -2.30 -11.81
CA ASP A 129 13.30 -2.38 -11.45
C ASP A 129 13.69 -1.33 -10.41
N ARG A 130 13.16 -0.10 -10.48
CA ARG A 130 13.38 0.91 -9.43
C ARG A 130 12.82 0.47 -8.08
N TYR A 131 11.56 0.01 -8.04
CA TYR A 131 10.93 -0.47 -6.80
C TYR A 131 11.63 -1.70 -6.22
N LYS A 132 12.05 -2.63 -7.09
CA LYS A 132 12.86 -3.79 -6.71
C LYS A 132 14.18 -3.36 -6.06
N ASN A 133 14.88 -2.40 -6.66
CA ASN A 133 16.15 -1.89 -6.12
C ASN A 133 15.96 -1.15 -4.79
N GLU A 134 14.84 -0.45 -4.62
CA GLU A 134 14.47 0.16 -3.34
C GLU A 134 14.28 -0.90 -2.25
N TRP A 135 13.55 -1.98 -2.52
CA TRP A 135 13.43 -3.10 -1.60
C TRP A 135 14.80 -3.69 -1.21
N ILE A 136 15.65 -3.98 -2.20
CA ILE A 136 16.99 -4.55 -1.97
C ILE A 136 17.83 -3.61 -1.09
N LYS A 137 17.77 -2.30 -1.34
CA LYS A 137 18.45 -1.30 -0.51
C LYS A 137 17.96 -1.36 0.94
N LEU A 138 16.64 -1.33 1.17
CA LEU A 138 16.05 -1.38 2.51
C LEU A 138 16.38 -2.69 3.26
N ALA A 139 16.46 -3.81 2.53
CA ALA A 139 16.87 -5.10 3.08
C ALA A 139 18.35 -5.12 3.46
N ASN A 140 19.21 -4.47 2.68
CA ASN A 140 20.65 -4.35 2.97
C ASN A 140 20.93 -3.38 4.12
N GLU A 141 20.18 -2.28 4.25
CA GLU A 141 20.25 -1.38 5.40
C GLU A 141 19.88 -2.09 6.70
N ASN A 142 18.98 -3.08 6.62
CA ASN A 142 18.56 -3.96 7.70
C ASN A 142 18.26 -3.23 9.03
N SER A 143 17.61 -2.07 8.92
CA SER A 143 17.22 -1.27 10.08
C SER A 143 16.20 -1.98 10.94
N LYS A 144 16.13 -1.56 12.22
CA LYS A 144 15.15 -2.09 13.18
C LYS A 144 13.73 -1.61 12.88
N ILE A 145 13.61 -0.39 12.37
CA ILE A 145 12.33 0.25 12.03
C ILE A 145 12.43 0.88 10.63
N ARG A 146 11.31 0.90 9.93
CA ARG A 146 11.11 1.59 8.64
C ARG A 146 9.83 2.42 8.73
N LEU A 147 9.86 3.66 8.25
CA LEU A 147 8.72 4.58 8.28
C LEU A 147 8.58 5.30 6.93
N PHE A 148 7.35 5.47 6.46
CA PHE A 148 7.08 6.31 5.29
C PHE A 148 7.02 7.78 5.73
N LYS A 149 7.89 8.60 5.15
CA LYS A 149 8.00 10.04 5.46
C LYS A 149 8.44 10.80 4.20
N ASN A 150 7.72 11.86 3.86
CA ASN A 150 8.03 12.71 2.70
C ASN A 150 8.22 11.89 1.41
N ASP A 151 7.22 11.06 1.10
CA ASP A 151 7.18 10.21 -0.10
C ASP A 151 8.26 9.12 -0.19
N LYS A 152 8.91 8.78 0.92
CA LYS A 152 10.00 7.79 0.95
C LYS A 152 9.98 6.96 2.22
N ILE A 153 10.47 5.73 2.12
CA ILE A 153 10.82 4.94 3.31
C ILE A 153 12.14 5.45 3.89
N ILE A 154 12.12 5.75 5.19
CA ILE A 154 13.33 5.99 5.98
C ILE A 154 13.61 4.78 6.88
N SER A 155 14.87 4.34 6.88
CA SER A 155 15.38 3.28 7.74
C SER A 155 15.92 3.88 9.04
N THR A 156 15.40 3.43 10.19
CA THR A 156 15.68 4.04 11.50
C THR A 156 15.71 3.00 12.64
N ASN A 157 15.80 3.49 13.88
CA ASN A 157 15.87 2.69 15.10
C ASN A 157 14.77 3.08 16.11
N TYR A 158 14.76 2.41 17.27
CA TYR A 158 13.77 2.65 18.32
C TYR A 158 13.89 4.05 18.94
N ASP A 159 15.12 4.53 19.15
CA ASP A 159 15.37 5.85 19.74
C ASP A 159 14.69 6.97 18.92
N TYR A 160 14.79 6.91 17.58
CA TYR A 160 14.09 7.87 16.70
C TYR A 160 12.56 7.75 16.81
N LEU A 161 12.03 6.53 16.93
CA LEU A 161 10.59 6.33 17.09
C LEU A 161 10.11 6.89 18.43
N ASP A 162 10.86 6.70 19.51
CA ASP A 162 10.55 7.26 20.83
C ASP A 162 10.53 8.79 20.78
N GLU A 163 11.55 9.42 20.18
CA GLU A 163 11.57 10.88 19.97
C GLU A 163 10.39 11.36 19.10
N TYR A 164 10.02 10.60 18.08
CA TYR A 164 8.89 10.92 17.22
C TYR A 164 7.56 10.80 17.98
N ILE A 165 7.38 9.76 18.80
CA ILE A 165 6.24 9.63 19.70
C ILE A 165 6.19 10.80 20.66
N ASP A 166 7.27 11.12 21.36
CA ASP A 166 7.29 12.24 22.32
C ASP A 166 6.96 13.58 21.66
N LYS A 167 7.40 13.81 20.43
CA LYS A 167 7.09 15.04 19.68
C LYS A 167 5.60 15.18 19.38
N TYR A 168 4.92 14.10 18.98
CA TYR A 168 3.53 14.15 18.51
C TYR A 168 2.51 13.61 19.52
N TYR A 169 2.96 13.11 20.67
CA TYR A 169 2.11 12.61 21.73
C TYR A 169 1.35 13.76 22.40
N ASP A 170 0.05 13.75 22.19
CA ASP A 170 -0.91 14.62 22.87
C ASP A 170 -1.86 13.71 23.65
N LYS A 171 -1.62 13.61 24.96
CA LYS A 171 -2.46 12.84 25.88
C LYS A 171 -3.94 13.25 25.84
N ASN A 172 -4.24 14.49 25.43
CA ASN A 172 -5.61 15.00 25.34
C ASN A 172 -6.22 14.74 23.96
N ASN A 173 -5.42 14.32 22.97
CA ASN A 173 -5.87 14.03 21.61
C ASN A 173 -5.12 12.83 21.01
N ILE A 174 -5.30 11.67 21.63
CA ILE A 174 -4.71 10.39 21.22
C ILE A 174 -4.99 10.08 19.74
N ARG A 175 -6.17 10.47 19.22
CA ARG A 175 -6.51 10.27 17.80
C ARG A 175 -5.57 11.05 16.87
N LYS A 176 -5.27 12.31 17.20
CA LYS A 176 -4.31 13.12 16.44
C LYS A 176 -2.91 12.54 16.51
N THR A 177 -2.50 12.07 17.69
CA THR A 177 -1.21 11.38 17.87
C THR A 177 -1.11 10.14 16.99
N VAL A 178 -2.11 9.25 17.02
CA VAL A 178 -2.11 8.04 16.19
C VAL A 178 -2.09 8.39 14.71
N ALA A 179 -2.87 9.39 14.28
CA ALA A 179 -2.85 9.87 12.90
C ALA A 179 -1.45 10.36 12.50
N ALA A 180 -0.82 11.23 13.30
CA ALA A 180 0.52 11.75 13.02
C ALA A 180 1.59 10.65 12.97
N LEU A 181 1.54 9.70 13.91
CA LEU A 181 2.47 8.57 13.99
C LEU A 181 2.36 7.58 12.85
N MET A 182 1.16 7.42 12.28
CA MET A 182 0.96 6.66 11.06
C MET A 182 1.40 7.45 9.81
N GLY A 183 2.06 8.60 9.92
CA GLY A 183 2.54 9.35 8.75
C GLY A 183 1.55 10.39 8.21
N ASN A 184 0.46 10.70 8.93
CA ASN A 184 -0.34 11.90 8.67
C ASN A 184 0.34 13.11 9.32
N ASP A 185 1.55 13.50 8.89
CA ASP A 185 2.18 14.74 9.36
C ASP A 185 1.23 15.90 8.98
N THR A 186 0.44 16.30 9.97
CA THR A 186 -0.84 17.01 9.81
C THR A 186 -0.71 18.47 10.13
N GLU A 187 0.53 18.98 10.14
CA GLU A 187 0.77 20.41 10.21
C GLU A 187 0.07 21.16 9.06
N ASN A 188 -0.25 20.48 7.94
CA ASN A 188 -1.02 21.07 6.84
C ASN A 188 -2.50 20.63 6.72
N ASN A 189 -2.91 19.53 7.36
CA ASN A 189 -4.11 18.78 6.95
C ASN A 189 -5.26 18.66 7.98
N PHE A 190 -5.13 19.26 9.17
CA PHE A 190 -6.27 19.43 10.09
C PHE A 190 -6.49 20.91 10.41
N LYS A 191 -7.17 21.63 9.50
CA LYS A 191 -7.91 22.84 9.87
C LYS A 191 -9.30 22.41 10.31
N PHE A 192 -9.52 22.36 11.63
CA PHE A 192 -10.86 22.39 12.22
C PHE A 192 -11.28 23.85 12.42
#